data_AF-A0A7C6YY03-F1
#
_entry.id   AF-A0A7C6YY03-F1
#
_cell.length_a   1.000
_cell.length_b   1.000
_cell.length_c   1.000
_cell.angle_alpha   90.00
_cell.angle_beta   90.00
_cell.angle_gamma   90.00
#
_symmetry.space_group_name_H-M   'P 1'
#
loop_
_entity.id
_entity.type
_entity.pdbx_description
1 polymer ?
#
loop_
_entity_poly.entity_id
_entity_poly.type
_entity_poly.pdbx_seq_one_letter_code
_entity_poly.pdbx_strand_id
1 'polypeptide(L)'
;MIFFFSCLIFLSLGFFVGRFFKIPINATKQISWVILLLMLFCLGFTVGSNRNVLQNIRSLGLQAIIICFATVAGSLLAVKLYLLKGENHDR
;
A
#
# COMPACT_ATOMS: atom_id res chain seq x y z
N MET A 1 -16.36 4.18 -18.15
CA MET A 1 -17.14 3.07 -17.55
C MET A 1 -16.49 1.70 -17.77
N ILE A 2 -16.14 1.31 -19.00
CA ILE A 2 -15.53 -0.02 -19.30
C ILE A 2 -14.26 -0.33 -18.47
N PHE A 3 -13.37 0.65 -18.27
CA PHE A 3 -12.12 0.45 -17.53
C PHE A 3 -12.36 0.07 -16.06
N PHE A 4 -13.29 0.75 -15.39
CA PHE A 4 -13.67 0.47 -14.01
C PHE A 4 -14.22 -0.95 -13.85
N PHE A 5 -15.11 -1.38 -14.76
CA PHE A 5 -15.65 -2.74 -14.74
C PHE A 5 -14.56 -3.80 -14.96
N SER A 6 -13.62 -3.55 -15.89
CA SER A 6 -12.49 -4.45 -16.14
C SER A 6 -11.60 -4.63 -14.90
N CYS A 7 -11.26 -3.52 -14.21
CA CYS A 7 -10.49 -3.56 -12.97
C CYS A 7 -11.22 -4.34 -11.87
N LEU A 8 -12.54 -4.16 -11.73
CA LEU A 8 -13.34 -4.84 -10.71
C LEU A 8 -13.37 -6.35 -10.93
N ILE A 9 -13.52 -6.78 -12.19
CA ILE A 9 -13.52 -8.19 -12.59
C ILE A 9 -12.15 -8.82 -12.33
N PHE A 10 -11.06 -8.14 -12.73
CA PHE A 10 -9.70 -8.65 -12.53
C PHE A 10 -9.34 -8.77 -11.04
N LEU A 11 -9.73 -7.80 -10.22
CA LEU A 11 -9.49 -7.82 -8.78
C LEU A 11 -10.30 -8.92 -8.09
N SER A 12 -11.55 -9.12 -8.49
CA SER A 12 -12.41 -10.19 -7.96
C SER A 12 -11.88 -11.58 -8.34
N LEU A 13 -11.46 -11.78 -9.59
CA LEU A 13 -10.84 -13.02 -10.05
C LEU A 13 -9.53 -13.30 -9.31
N GLY A 14 -8.66 -12.30 -9.16
CA GLY A 14 -7.40 -12.44 -8.43
C GLY A 14 -7.62 -12.83 -6.96
N PHE A 15 -8.59 -12.23 -6.28
CA PHE A 15 -8.96 -12.59 -4.91
C PHE A 15 -9.49 -14.04 -4.81
N PHE A 16 -10.33 -14.45 -5.76
CA PHE A 16 -10.92 -15.78 -5.79
C PHE A 16 -9.87 -16.88 -6.03
N VAL A 17 -8.98 -16.66 -7.01
CA VAL A 17 -7.86 -17.56 -7.32
C VAL A 17 -6.89 -17.67 -6.14
N GLY A 18 -6.54 -16.53 -5.52
CA GLY A 18 -5.66 -16.51 -4.34
C GLY A 18 -6.23 -17.26 -3.14
N ARG A 19 -7.55 -17.31 -3.00
CA ARG A 19 -8.23 -18.06 -1.94
C ARG A 19 -8.36 -19.56 -2.23
N PHE A 20 -8.39 -19.94 -3.50
CA PHE A 20 -8.46 -21.34 -3.92
C PHE A 20 -7.10 -22.05 -3.82
N PHE A 21 -6.01 -21.31 -4.01
CA PHE A 21 -4.64 -21.85 -3.89
C PHE A 21 -4.13 -21.76 -2.44
N LYS A 22 -4.06 -22.91 -1.74
CA LYS A 22 -3.43 -23.02 -0.41
C LYS A 22 -1.90 -22.95 -0.54
N ILE A 23 -1.37 -21.73 -0.64
CA ILE A 23 0.08 -21.48 -0.66
C ILE A 23 0.63 -21.56 0.78
N PRO A 24 1.78 -22.23 1.01
CA PRO A 24 2.40 -22.27 2.34
C PRO A 24 2.77 -20.86 2.83
N ILE A 25 2.45 -20.56 4.09
CA ILE A 25 2.60 -19.23 4.71
C ILE A 25 3.99 -18.61 4.57
N ASN A 26 5.06 -19.42 4.57
CA ASN A 26 6.43 -18.95 4.44
C ASN A 26 6.73 -18.44 3.02
N ALA A 27 6.20 -19.12 2.00
CA ALA A 27 6.33 -18.68 0.62
C ALA A 27 5.54 -17.39 0.38
N THR A 28 4.35 -17.27 0.97
CA THR A 28 3.52 -16.07 0.86
C THR A 28 4.24 -14.84 1.38
N LYS A 29 4.91 -14.92 2.54
CA LYS A 29 5.66 -13.79 3.12
C LYS A 29 6.76 -13.29 2.16
N GLN A 30 7.53 -14.20 1.59
CA GLN A 30 8.64 -13.87 0.70
C GLN A 30 8.11 -13.31 -0.64
N ILE A 31 7.07 -13.93 -1.20
CA ILE A 31 6.42 -13.49 -2.44
C ILE A 31 5.81 -12.10 -2.27
N SER A 32 5.11 -11.82 -1.18
CA SER A 32 4.55 -10.49 -0.90
C SER A 32 5.63 -9.41 -0.81
N TRP A 33 6.77 -9.71 -0.16
CA TRP A 33 7.89 -8.77 -0.07
C TRP A 33 8.49 -8.45 -1.44
N VAL A 34 8.72 -9.48 -2.26
CA VAL A 34 9.25 -9.33 -3.62
C VAL A 34 8.29 -8.53 -4.50
N ILE A 35 6.98 -8.82 -4.44
CA ILE A 35 5.96 -8.08 -5.19
C ILE A 35 5.86 -6.63 -4.75
N LEU A 36 5.90 -6.34 -3.45
CA LEU A 36 5.90 -4.96 -2.95
C LEU A 36 7.12 -4.18 -3.46
N LEU A 37 8.31 -4.79 -3.40
CA LEU A 37 9.54 -4.20 -3.96
C LEU A 37 9.41 -3.95 -5.46
N LEU A 38 8.94 -4.95 -6.22
CA LEU A 38 8.77 -4.84 -7.67
C LEU A 38 7.77 -3.75 -8.04
N MET A 39 6.66 -3.66 -7.32
CA MET A 39 5.64 -2.62 -7.53
C MET A 39 6.15 -1.24 -7.16
N LEU A 40 6.86 -1.11 -6.04
CA LEU A 40 7.46 0.17 -5.63
C LEU A 40 8.51 0.63 -6.65
N PHE A 41 9.31 -0.31 -7.18
CA PHE A 41 10.26 -0.04 -8.25
C PHE A 41 9.57 0.41 -9.53
N CYS A 42 8.54 -0.32 -9.98
CA CYS A 42 7.78 0.03 -11.17
C CYS A 42 7.06 1.38 -11.03
N LEU A 43 6.52 1.67 -9.83
CA LEU A 43 5.93 2.96 -9.49
C LEU A 43 6.98 4.07 -9.61
N GLY A 44 8.15 3.89 -8.99
CA GLY A 44 9.25 4.84 -9.07
C GLY A 44 9.74 5.07 -10.51
N PHE A 45 9.87 3.99 -11.30
CA PHE A 45 10.25 4.06 -12.70
C PHE A 45 9.23 4.84 -13.55
N THR A 46 7.95 4.53 -13.37
CA THR A 46 6.84 5.20 -14.08
C THR A 46 6.78 6.69 -13.74
N VAL A 47 6.92 7.03 -12.46
CA VAL A 47 6.93 8.42 -11.98
C VAL A 47 8.17 9.17 -12.46
N GLY A 48 9.35 8.55 -12.42
CA GLY A 48 10.61 9.14 -12.85
C GLY A 48 10.70 9.38 -14.36
N SER A 49 10.07 8.51 -15.17
CA SER A 49 10.00 8.68 -16.62
C SER A 49 8.99 9.74 -17.05
N ASN A 50 8.09 10.18 -16.18
CA ASN A 50 7.05 11.15 -16.52
C ASN A 50 7.52 12.58 -16.26
N ARG A 51 7.89 13.30 -17.33
CA ARG A 51 8.39 14.70 -17.25
C ARG A 51 7.39 15.65 -16.59
N ASN A 52 6.08 15.42 -16.74
CA ASN A 52 5.05 16.24 -16.10
C ASN A 52 5.09 16.08 -14.58
N VAL A 53 5.28 14.86 -14.10
CA VAL A 53 5.44 14.61 -12.65
C VAL A 53 6.73 15.25 -12.17
N LEU A 54 7.84 15.07 -12.90
CA LEU A 54 9.15 15.62 -12.56
C LEU A 54 9.15 17.16 -12.48
N GLN A 55 8.46 17.85 -13.40
CA GLN A 55 8.31 19.31 -13.36
C GLN A 55 7.46 19.76 -12.16
N ASN A 56 6.48 18.95 -11.76
CA ASN A 56 5.63 19.22 -10.61
C ASN A 56 6.16 18.63 -9.29
N ILE A 57 7.33 17.95 -9.28
CA ILE A 57 7.91 17.35 -8.06
C ILE A 57 8.12 18.37 -6.95
N ARG A 58 8.38 19.64 -7.27
CA ARG A 58 8.51 20.68 -6.23
C ARG A 58 7.21 20.87 -5.44
N SER A 59 6.07 20.85 -6.11
CA SER A 59 4.74 20.99 -5.50
C SER A 59 4.24 19.65 -4.94
N LEU A 60 4.28 18.59 -5.77
CA LEU A 60 3.86 17.23 -5.42
C LEU A 60 4.73 16.63 -4.31
N GLY A 61 6.03 16.94 -4.28
CA GLY A 61 6.97 16.45 -3.29
C GLY A 61 6.69 17.03 -1.90
N LEU A 62 6.37 18.33 -1.80
CA LEU A 62 5.93 18.92 -0.53
C LEU A 62 4.63 18.29 -0.03
N GLN A 63 3.66 18.12 -0.94
CA GLN A 63 2.41 17.44 -0.60
C GLN A 63 2.64 15.99 -0.15
N ALA A 64 3.54 15.26 -0.83
CA ALA A 64 3.90 13.89 -0.49
C ALA A 64 4.59 13.80 0.89
N ILE A 65 5.46 14.77 1.23
CA ILE A 65 6.09 14.83 2.56
C ILE A 65 5.03 15.00 3.66
N ILE A 66 4.08 15.92 3.48
CA ILE A 66 3.00 16.16 4.45
C ILE A 66 2.16 14.88 4.62
N ILE A 67 1.78 14.23 3.51
CA ILE A 67 1.02 12.97 3.54
C ILE A 67 1.82 11.85 4.21
N CYS A 68 3.12 11.74 3.94
CA CYS A 68 4.00 10.75 4.56
C CYS A 68 4.05 10.94 6.08
N PHE A 69 4.32 12.17 6.54
CA PHE A 69 4.31 12.50 7.97
C PHE A 69 2.95 12.25 8.62
N ALA A 70 1.86 12.68 7.98
CA ALA A 70 0.51 12.45 8.49
C ALA A 70 0.18 10.95 8.60
N THR A 71 0.62 10.14 7.62
CA THR A 71 0.42 8.68 7.60
C THR A 71 1.22 7.98 8.69
N VAL A 72 2.51 8.34 8.84
CA VAL A 72 3.37 7.78 9.90
C VAL A 72 2.85 8.18 11.28
N ALA A 73 2.52 9.46 11.48
CA ALA A 73 1.92 9.94 12.71
C ALA A 73 0.59 9.23 13.01
N GLY A 74 -0.29 9.08 12.02
CA GLY A 74 -1.54 8.35 12.16
C GLY A 74 -1.34 6.88 12.55
N SER A 75 -0.35 6.21 11.95
CA SER A 75 0.00 4.82 12.29
C SER A 75 0.52 4.70 13.73
N LEU A 76 1.41 5.59 14.17
CA LEU A 76 1.91 5.63 15.55
C LEU A 76 0.80 5.93 16.56
N LEU A 77 -0.08 6.90 16.26
CA LEU A 77 -1.22 7.24 17.10
C LEU A 77 -2.19 6.06 17.24
N ALA A 78 -2.45 5.32 16.16
CA ALA A 78 -3.30 4.14 16.18
C ALA A 78 -2.73 3.05 17.09
N VAL A 79 -1.42 2.79 17.02
CA VAL A 79 -0.75 1.84 17.93
C VAL A 79 -0.83 2.33 19.37
N LYS A 80 -0.56 3.60 19.64
CA LYS A 80 -0.65 4.16 20.99
C LYS A 80 -2.07 4.05 21.57
N LEU A 81 -3.09 4.31 20.77
CA LEU A 81 -4.49 4.18 21.17
C LEU A 81 -4.86 2.72 21.44
N TYR A 82 -4.38 1.78 20.61
CA TYR A 82 -4.58 0.36 20.82
C TYR A 82 -3.95 -0.12 22.14
N LEU A 83 -2.72 0.32 22.44
CA LEU A 83 -2.05 -0.03 23.70
C LEU A 83 -2.73 0.59 24.93
N LEU A 84 -3.16 1.86 24.86
CA LEU A 84 -3.92 2.51 25.93
C LEU A 84 -5.31 1.88 26.15
N LYS A 85 -5.95 1.39 25.07
CA LYS A 85 -7.22 0.68 25.15
C LYS A 85 -7.06 -0.71 25.76
N GLY A 86 -5.93 -1.38 25.49
CA GLY A 86 -5.58 -2.67 26.08
C GLY A 86 -5.31 -2.59 27.58
N GLU A 87 -4.67 -1.52 28.05
CA GLU A 87 -4.40 -1.29 29.48
C GLU A 87 -5.69 -1.11 30.32
N ASN A 88 -6.77 -0.61 29.71
CA ASN A 88 -8.03 -0.34 30.41
C ASN A 88 -8.95 -1.56 30.53
N HIS A 89 -8.61 -2.71 29.93
CA HIS A 89 -9.39 -3.95 30.01
C HIS A 89 -8.79 -4.98 30.98
N ASP A 90 -7.66 -4.66 31.61
CA ASP A 90 -6.97 -5.51 32.62
C ASP A 90 -7.08 -4.91 34.04
N ARG A 91 -8.20 -4.23 34.33
CA ARG A 91 -8.59 -3.69 35.65
C ARG A 91 -10.03 -4.04 35.96
#